data_AF-A0A7C6LXP6-F1
#
_entry.id   AF-A0A7C6LXP6-F1
#
_cell.length_a   1.000
_cell.length_b   1.000
_cell.length_c   1.000
_cell.angle_alpha   90.00
_cell.angle_beta   90.00
_cell.angle_gamma   90.00
#
_symmetry.space_group_name_H-M   'P 1'
#
loop_
_entity.id
_entity.type
_entity.pdbx_description
1 polymer ?
#
loop_
_entity_poly.entity_id
_entity_poly.type
_entity_poly.pdbx_seq_one_letter_code
_entity_poly.pdbx_strand_id
1 'polypeptide(L)'
;MDEKQLRQHLAETTAYIEQHRARVSPGGYVMRDMPGASNGFGPKAPLNDGAVILADEEGGTIGRLARYCQEQGTIPRFPLKGFWWVKGRCLGLKSGDDLRELRAVIGQLKLYAAEIVATEGVGPYLRAMADIRHVSQEMFPNERMEWLTMEQAVKFTGRNPETIRKWIAAGGIPTLDDRWGFMVSREHLNIRMAIAYANRLRGARMAREKRNNKAA
;
A
#
# COMPACT_ATOMS: atom_id res chain seq x y z
N MET A 1 4.83 -0.19 -19.69
CA MET A 1 3.72 0.59 -19.12
C MET A 1 2.98 1.20 -20.29
N ASP A 2 1.70 0.88 -20.48
CA ASP A 2 0.83 1.50 -21.47
C ASP A 2 0.16 2.79 -20.92
N GLU A 3 -0.63 3.48 -21.75
CA GLU A 3 -1.30 4.73 -21.36
C GLU A 3 -2.19 4.55 -20.12
N LYS A 4 -2.99 3.49 -20.09
CA LYS A 4 -3.93 3.23 -18.99
C LYS A 4 -3.17 2.96 -17.69
N GLN A 5 -2.11 2.17 -17.77
CA GLN A 5 -1.21 1.89 -16.66
C GLN A 5 -0.52 3.17 -16.16
N LEU A 6 -0.06 4.05 -17.05
CA LEU A 6 0.55 5.32 -16.67
C LEU A 6 -0.46 6.24 -15.96
N ARG A 7 -1.68 6.38 -16.49
CA ARG A 7 -2.74 7.17 -15.86
C ARG A 7 -3.07 6.67 -14.46
N GLN A 8 -3.16 5.34 -14.28
CA GLN A 8 -3.41 4.73 -12.98
C GLN A 8 -2.26 5.00 -12.02
N HIS A 9 -1.03 4.74 -12.46
CA HIS A 9 0.17 4.96 -11.66
C HIS A 9 0.23 6.39 -11.13
N LEU A 10 0.07 7.38 -12.03
CA LEU A 10 0.04 8.81 -11.71
C LEU A 10 -1.10 9.19 -10.75
N ALA A 11 -2.28 8.57 -10.88
CA ALA A 11 -3.40 8.83 -9.99
C ALA A 11 -3.14 8.37 -8.55
N GLU A 12 -2.38 7.29 -8.39
CA GLU A 12 -2.08 6.69 -7.09
C GLU A 12 -0.80 7.28 -6.44
N THR A 13 0.10 7.89 -7.20
CA THR A 13 1.42 8.33 -6.70
C THR A 13 1.33 9.22 -5.46
N THR A 14 0.41 10.17 -5.43
CA THR A 14 0.29 11.06 -4.26
C THR A 14 -0.09 10.30 -2.99
N ALA A 15 -0.94 9.28 -3.12
CA ALA A 15 -1.35 8.46 -1.98
C ALA A 15 -0.18 7.63 -1.44
N TYR A 16 0.60 7.00 -2.34
CA TYR A 16 1.79 6.24 -1.95
C TYR A 16 2.85 7.12 -1.27
N ILE A 17 3.10 8.34 -1.78
CA ILE A 17 4.03 9.30 -1.16
C ILE A 17 3.55 9.71 0.23
N GLU A 18 2.25 10.04 0.38
CA GLU A 18 1.66 10.38 1.68
C GLU A 18 1.78 9.22 2.68
N GLN A 19 1.53 7.99 2.23
CA GLN A 19 1.62 6.77 3.04
C GLN A 19 3.05 6.48 3.50
N HIS A 20 4.03 6.63 2.60
CA HIS A 20 5.46 6.50 2.93
C HIS A 20 5.87 7.52 3.98
N ARG A 21 5.47 8.78 3.79
CA ARG A 21 5.77 9.87 4.72
C ARG A 21 5.07 9.70 6.07
N ALA A 22 3.85 9.18 6.10
CA ALA A 22 3.12 8.90 7.34
C ALA A 22 3.85 7.86 8.22
N ARG A 23 4.54 6.88 7.62
CA ARG A 23 5.36 5.90 8.36
C ARG A 23 6.65 6.47 8.96
N VAL A 24 7.05 7.65 8.53
CA VAL A 24 8.22 8.39 9.05
C VAL A 24 7.82 9.24 10.25
N SER A 25 6.53 9.45 10.52
CA SER A 25 6.07 10.22 11.68
C SER A 25 5.67 9.34 12.87
N PRO A 26 6.56 9.18 13.88
CA PRO A 26 6.16 9.06 15.27
C PRO A 26 6.45 10.38 15.99
N GLY A 27 5.44 11.25 16.16
CA GLY A 27 5.55 12.40 17.08
C GLY A 27 6.23 13.67 16.55
N GLY A 28 5.96 14.08 15.31
CA GLY A 28 6.52 15.30 14.73
C GLY A 28 5.83 16.61 15.13
N TYR A 29 5.66 16.90 16.42
CA TYR A 29 5.64 18.27 16.97
C TYR A 29 5.95 18.17 18.46
N VAL A 30 6.96 18.89 18.92
CA VAL A 30 7.34 19.11 20.33
C VAL A 30 8.22 18.01 20.98
N MET A 31 9.51 17.98 20.60
CA MET A 31 10.57 17.83 21.61
C MET A 31 10.62 19.14 22.42
N ARG A 32 9.68 19.31 23.35
CA ARG A 32 9.83 20.17 24.54
C ARG A 32 9.18 19.41 25.68
N ASP A 33 10.02 18.88 26.55
CA ASP A 33 9.78 18.67 27.97
C ASP A 33 8.37 18.16 28.37
N MET A 34 8.17 16.84 28.36
CA MET A 34 7.20 16.22 29.26
C MET A 34 7.71 14.90 29.85
N PRO A 35 7.83 14.79 31.18
CA PRO A 35 7.90 13.52 31.87
C PRO A 35 6.48 12.95 31.99
N GLY A 36 6.19 11.84 31.32
CA GLY A 36 4.91 11.14 31.49
C GLY A 36 4.35 10.50 30.21
N ALA A 37 5.05 9.51 29.65
CA ALA A 37 4.46 8.63 28.64
C ALA A 37 3.83 7.40 29.33
N SER A 38 2.70 7.60 30.00
CA SER A 38 1.82 6.52 30.48
C SER A 38 0.75 6.21 29.42
N ASN A 39 0.68 4.93 29.04
CA ASN A 39 -0.46 4.20 28.45
C ASN A 39 -1.09 4.74 27.15
N GLY A 40 -0.72 4.15 26.01
CA GLY A 40 -1.47 4.28 24.76
C GLY A 40 -0.90 3.43 23.63
N PHE A 41 -1.69 2.49 23.13
CA PHE A 41 -1.42 1.63 21.97
C PHE A 41 -1.08 2.45 20.71
N GLY A 42 0.20 2.58 20.40
CA GLY A 42 0.69 2.96 19.08
C GLY A 42 1.99 2.21 18.83
N PRO A 43 2.29 1.75 17.60
CA PRO A 43 3.53 1.03 17.34
C PRO A 43 4.72 1.94 17.63
N LYS A 44 5.42 1.67 18.74
CA LYS A 44 6.78 2.13 18.98
C LYS A 44 7.70 1.33 18.05
N ALA A 45 7.99 1.84 16.86
CA ALA A 45 8.93 1.23 15.92
C ALA A 45 9.67 2.32 15.12
N PRO A 46 10.93 2.08 14.72
CA PRO A 46 11.89 3.12 14.35
C PRO A 46 11.52 3.81 13.03
N LEU A 47 12.01 5.05 12.87
CA LEU A 47 12.05 5.76 11.59
C LEU A 47 12.57 4.82 10.51
N ASN A 48 11.73 4.47 9.53
CA ASN A 48 12.18 3.72 8.36
C ASN A 48 12.67 4.74 7.33
N ASP A 49 13.95 5.09 7.38
CA ASP A 49 14.60 6.01 6.42
C ASP A 49 14.37 5.56 4.96
N GLY A 50 14.21 4.25 4.73
CA GLY A 50 13.85 3.69 3.43
C GLY A 50 12.50 4.18 2.90
N ALA A 51 11.53 4.47 3.76
CA ALA A 51 10.23 5.02 3.35
C ALA A 51 10.35 6.47 2.86
N VAL A 52 11.19 7.29 3.50
CA VAL A 52 11.49 8.65 3.01
C VAL A 52 12.14 8.59 1.63
N ILE A 53 13.16 7.75 1.50
CA ILE A 53 13.92 7.60 0.24
C ILE A 53 12.99 7.15 -0.89
N LEU A 54 12.07 6.22 -0.63
CA LEU A 54 11.10 5.78 -1.65
C LEU A 54 10.08 6.87 -2.00
N ALA A 55 9.58 7.63 -1.03
CA ALA A 55 8.69 8.76 -1.31
C ALA A 55 9.36 9.78 -2.23
N ASP A 56 10.64 10.09 -1.96
CA ASP A 56 11.40 11.04 -2.75
C ASP A 56 11.81 10.47 -4.11
N GLU A 57 12.15 9.19 -4.23
CA GLU A 57 12.41 8.54 -5.52
C GLU A 57 11.12 8.44 -6.38
N GLU A 58 9.96 8.21 -5.77
CA GLU A 58 8.67 8.18 -6.44
C GLU A 58 8.31 9.57 -7.00
N GLY A 59 8.52 10.64 -6.21
CA GLY A 59 8.43 12.02 -6.73
C GLY A 59 9.52 12.32 -7.77
N GLY A 60 10.73 11.84 -7.55
CA GLY A 60 11.89 12.09 -8.40
C GLY A 60 11.72 11.52 -9.80
N THR A 61 11.14 10.33 -9.92
CA THR A 61 10.82 9.74 -11.24
C THR A 61 9.78 10.52 -12.01
N ILE A 62 8.73 11.04 -11.35
CA ILE A 62 7.77 11.95 -11.98
C ILE A 62 8.47 13.20 -12.52
N GLY A 63 9.31 13.83 -11.70
CA GLY A 63 10.06 15.02 -12.13
C GLY A 63 10.95 14.74 -13.34
N ARG A 64 11.71 13.63 -13.30
CA ARG A 64 12.58 13.19 -14.40
C ARG A 64 11.80 12.91 -15.68
N LEU A 65 10.67 12.21 -15.59
CA LEU A 65 9.79 11.92 -16.73
C LEU A 65 9.24 13.21 -17.34
N ALA A 66 8.67 14.09 -16.51
CA ALA A 66 8.09 15.35 -16.98
C ALA A 66 9.11 16.22 -17.72
N ARG A 67 10.31 16.35 -17.16
CA ARG A 67 11.39 17.12 -17.78
C ARG A 67 11.84 16.51 -19.10
N TYR A 68 12.03 15.19 -19.15
CA TYR A 68 12.41 14.50 -20.37
C TYR A 68 11.39 14.76 -21.50
N CYS A 69 10.10 14.57 -21.23
CA CYS A 69 9.05 14.81 -22.22
C CYS A 69 8.95 16.29 -22.64
N GLN A 70 9.21 17.25 -21.74
CA GLN A 70 9.27 18.67 -22.07
C GLN A 70 10.50 19.04 -22.93
N GLU A 71 11.63 18.36 -22.73
CA GLU A 71 12.86 18.55 -23.50
C GLU A 71 12.74 17.95 -24.91
N GLN A 72 12.04 16.80 -25.03
CA GLN A 72 11.70 16.20 -26.32
C GLN A 72 10.58 16.94 -27.08
N GLY A 73 9.90 17.88 -26.42
CA GLY A 73 8.80 18.64 -27.03
C GLY A 73 7.50 17.85 -27.21
N THR A 74 7.39 16.66 -26.65
CA THR A 74 6.18 15.82 -26.72
C THR A 74 5.05 16.33 -25.83
N ILE A 75 5.38 17.08 -24.78
CA ILE A 75 4.38 17.80 -23.95
C ILE A 75 4.77 19.28 -23.80
N PRO A 76 3.81 20.19 -23.57
CA PRO A 76 4.10 21.60 -23.35
C PRO A 76 5.00 21.84 -22.14
N ARG A 77 5.80 22.91 -22.18
CA ARG A 77 6.57 23.35 -21.03
C ARG A 77 5.65 23.96 -19.99
N PHE A 78 5.67 23.41 -18.78
CA PHE A 78 5.02 23.96 -17.60
C PHE A 78 5.99 23.92 -16.40
N PRO A 79 5.80 24.79 -15.40
CA PRO A 79 6.68 24.83 -14.25
C PRO A 79 6.69 23.50 -13.48
N LEU A 80 7.88 22.89 -13.34
CA LEU A 80 8.10 21.72 -12.47
C LEU A 80 8.36 22.17 -11.03
N LYS A 81 7.43 22.96 -10.48
CA LYS A 81 7.45 23.38 -9.07
C LYS A 81 7.23 22.16 -8.18
N GLY A 82 7.76 22.20 -6.96
CA GLY A 82 7.62 21.11 -5.99
C GLY A 82 8.70 20.04 -6.06
N PHE A 83 9.55 20.05 -7.10
CA PHE A 83 10.64 19.10 -7.27
C PHE A 83 11.99 19.69 -6.84
N TRP A 84 12.85 18.85 -6.26
CA TRP A 84 14.22 19.19 -5.91
C TRP A 84 15.18 18.79 -7.03
N TRP A 85 15.85 19.78 -7.60
CA TRP A 85 16.74 19.61 -8.75
C TRP A 85 18.19 19.93 -8.38
N VAL A 86 19.11 19.02 -8.71
CA VAL A 86 20.55 19.19 -8.52
C VAL A 86 21.27 18.77 -9.81
N LYS A 87 22.06 19.69 -10.40
CA LYS A 87 22.81 19.44 -11.64
C LYS A 87 21.96 18.82 -12.78
N GLY A 88 20.73 19.29 -12.94
CA GLY A 88 19.80 18.79 -13.98
C GLY A 88 19.05 17.50 -13.61
N ARG A 89 19.39 16.83 -12.51
CA ARG A 89 18.71 15.62 -12.04
C ARG A 89 17.68 15.96 -10.97
N CYS A 90 16.47 15.40 -11.06
CA CYS A 90 15.51 15.47 -9.97
C CYS A 90 15.87 14.42 -8.92
N LEU A 91 16.06 14.87 -7.68
CA LEU A 91 16.38 14.03 -6.53
C LEU A 91 15.13 13.66 -5.72
N GLY A 92 14.01 14.35 -5.95
CA GLY A 92 12.75 14.09 -5.26
C GLY A 92 11.91 15.34 -5.10
N LEU A 93 11.21 15.46 -3.98
CA LEU A 93 10.32 16.59 -3.69
C LEU A 93 11.02 17.64 -2.84
N LYS A 94 10.73 18.92 -3.10
CA LYS A 94 11.34 20.06 -2.40
C LYS A 94 10.75 20.29 -1.00
N SER A 95 9.49 19.90 -0.76
CA SER A 95 8.82 20.01 0.53
C SER A 95 8.22 18.67 0.97
N GLY A 96 8.37 18.36 2.26
CA GLY A 96 7.96 17.09 2.88
C GLY A 96 6.45 16.96 3.11
N ASP A 97 5.71 18.06 3.19
CA ASP A 97 4.30 17.99 3.64
C ASP A 97 3.30 18.47 2.59
N ASP A 98 3.68 19.38 1.69
CA ASP A 98 2.78 19.95 0.70
C ASP A 98 2.98 19.32 -0.68
N LEU A 99 1.99 18.52 -1.11
CA LEU A 99 1.95 17.88 -2.42
C LEU A 99 1.15 18.66 -3.47
N ARG A 100 0.68 19.89 -3.20
CA ARG A 100 -0.11 20.67 -4.17
C ARG A 100 0.59 20.85 -5.51
N GLU A 101 1.88 21.18 -5.49
CA GLU A 101 2.66 21.40 -6.71
C GLU A 101 2.87 20.08 -7.49
N LEU A 102 3.12 18.97 -6.77
CA LEU A 102 3.18 17.64 -7.37
C LEU A 102 1.86 17.25 -8.03
N ARG A 103 0.73 17.46 -7.35
CA ARG A 103 -0.62 17.15 -7.87
C ARG A 103 -0.92 17.92 -9.16
N ALA A 104 -0.49 19.19 -9.24
CA ALA A 104 -0.63 19.99 -10.45
C ALA A 104 0.17 19.38 -11.63
N VAL A 105 1.41 18.97 -11.38
CA VAL A 105 2.25 18.30 -12.40
C VAL A 105 1.65 16.96 -12.82
N ILE A 106 1.21 16.13 -11.88
CA ILE A 106 0.51 14.87 -12.15
C ILE A 106 -0.72 15.11 -13.02
N GLY A 107 -1.51 16.16 -12.73
CA GLY A 107 -2.67 16.54 -13.53
C GLY A 107 -2.31 16.80 -14.99
N GLN A 108 -1.22 17.54 -15.24
CA GLN A 108 -0.70 17.78 -16.59
C GLN A 108 -0.22 16.48 -17.26
N LEU A 109 0.56 15.66 -16.56
CA LEU A 109 1.04 14.39 -17.14
C LEU A 109 -0.10 13.42 -17.45
N LYS A 110 -1.17 13.40 -16.65
CA LYS A 110 -2.38 12.64 -16.95
C LYS A 110 -3.07 13.15 -18.20
N LEU A 111 -3.08 14.46 -18.46
CA LEU A 111 -3.67 15.01 -19.69
C LEU A 111 -2.95 14.48 -20.92
N TYR A 112 -1.62 14.44 -20.88
CA TYR A 112 -0.74 14.04 -22.00
C TYR A 112 -0.22 12.60 -21.93
N ALA A 113 -0.93 11.70 -21.25
CA ALA A 113 -0.43 10.35 -20.98
C ALA A 113 -0.17 9.54 -22.27
N ALA A 114 -0.99 9.74 -23.30
CA ALA A 114 -0.85 9.05 -24.58
C ALA A 114 0.45 9.48 -25.30
N GLU A 115 0.69 10.79 -25.35
CA GLU A 115 1.87 11.42 -25.95
C GLU A 115 3.15 11.04 -25.21
N ILE A 116 3.09 10.97 -23.88
CA ILE A 116 4.22 10.53 -23.06
C ILE A 116 4.60 9.09 -23.40
N VAL A 117 3.65 8.16 -23.47
CA VAL A 117 3.95 6.75 -23.78
C VAL A 117 4.46 6.58 -25.21
N ALA A 118 4.02 7.42 -26.14
CA ALA A 118 4.51 7.45 -27.51
C ALA A 118 5.87 8.16 -27.69
N THR A 119 6.39 8.83 -26.65
CA THR A 119 7.66 9.58 -26.73
C THR A 119 8.84 8.64 -26.93
N GLU A 120 9.67 8.91 -27.94
CA GLU A 120 10.89 8.14 -28.19
C GLU A 120 11.83 8.17 -26.97
N GLY A 121 12.40 7.01 -26.62
CA GLY A 121 13.34 6.90 -25.49
C GLY A 121 12.71 7.05 -24.09
N VAL A 122 11.38 7.15 -23.95
CA VAL A 122 10.70 7.25 -22.64
C VAL A 122 10.73 5.95 -21.83
N GLY A 123 10.95 4.81 -22.50
CA GLY A 123 10.87 3.47 -21.92
C GLY A 123 11.63 3.26 -20.60
N PRO A 124 12.90 3.70 -20.46
CA PRO A 124 13.65 3.61 -19.20
C PRO A 124 12.98 4.34 -18.03
N TYR A 125 12.36 5.51 -18.26
CA TYR A 125 11.66 6.27 -17.21
C TYR A 125 10.40 5.54 -16.76
N LEU A 126 9.62 5.02 -17.70
CA LEU A 126 8.40 4.25 -17.40
C LEU A 126 8.73 2.95 -16.65
N ARG A 127 9.83 2.28 -16.99
CA ARG A 127 10.31 1.11 -16.24
C ARG A 127 10.73 1.47 -14.83
N ALA A 128 11.57 2.50 -14.66
CA ALA A 128 11.99 2.96 -13.34
C ALA A 128 10.81 3.34 -12.44
N MET A 129 9.77 3.99 -13.00
CA MET A 129 8.52 4.25 -12.27
C MET A 129 7.84 2.96 -11.83
N ALA A 130 7.64 2.00 -12.74
CA ALA A 130 7.04 0.72 -12.41
C ALA A 130 7.81 -0.03 -11.31
N ASP A 131 9.14 -0.07 -11.41
CA ASP A 131 10.01 -0.74 -10.45
C ASP A 131 9.91 -0.09 -9.05
N ILE A 132 9.95 1.24 -8.97
CA ILE A 132 9.76 1.95 -7.71
C ILE A 132 8.39 1.68 -7.12
N ARG A 133 7.33 1.66 -7.94
CA ARG A 133 5.99 1.34 -7.43
C ARG A 133 5.90 -0.09 -6.93
N HIS A 134 6.56 -1.03 -7.58
CA HIS A 134 6.63 -2.41 -7.10
C HIS A 134 7.27 -2.45 -5.71
N VAL A 135 8.45 -1.84 -5.53
CA VAL A 135 9.14 -1.76 -4.23
C VAL A 135 8.30 -1.03 -3.18
N SER A 136 7.65 0.07 -3.58
CA SER A 136 6.72 0.86 -2.77
C SER A 136 5.58 -0.02 -2.24
N GLN A 137 4.93 -0.81 -3.10
CA GLN A 137 3.89 -1.78 -2.72
C GLN A 137 4.40 -2.88 -1.78
N GLU A 138 5.63 -3.36 -1.97
CA GLU A 138 6.22 -4.37 -1.08
C GLU A 138 6.52 -3.83 0.32
N MET A 139 6.83 -2.54 0.45
CA MET A 139 7.01 -1.89 1.75
C MET A 139 5.70 -1.80 2.54
N PHE A 140 4.55 -1.86 1.86
CA PHE A 140 3.22 -1.89 2.46
C PHE A 140 2.56 -3.27 2.30
N PRO A 141 3.00 -4.30 3.02
CA PRO A 141 2.40 -5.63 2.92
C PRO A 141 0.92 -5.65 3.32
N ASN A 142 0.42 -4.62 4.01
CA ASN A 142 -1.00 -4.40 4.27
C ASN A 142 -1.83 -4.10 3.00
N GLU A 143 -1.18 -3.86 1.85
CA GLU A 143 -1.83 -3.63 0.55
C GLU A 143 -1.56 -4.74 -0.47
N ARG A 144 -0.85 -5.82 -0.10
CA ARG A 144 -0.86 -7.08 -0.87
C ARG A 144 -2.25 -7.72 -0.76
N MET A 145 -3.26 -7.18 -1.46
CA MET A 145 -4.59 -7.69 -1.85
C MET A 145 -5.28 -8.83 -1.04
N GLU A 146 -4.98 -8.99 0.24
CA GLU A 146 -5.46 -10.10 1.06
C GLU A 146 -6.15 -9.62 2.34
N TRP A 147 -6.54 -8.36 2.41
CA TRP A 147 -7.42 -7.88 3.48
C TRP A 147 -8.83 -7.80 2.95
N LEU A 148 -9.74 -8.52 3.60
CA LEU A 148 -11.14 -8.56 3.24
C LEU A 148 -11.92 -7.68 4.20
N THR A 149 -12.87 -6.89 3.69
CA THR A 149 -13.92 -6.34 4.55
C THR A 149 -14.73 -7.47 5.19
N MET A 150 -15.48 -7.20 6.26
CA MET A 150 -16.33 -8.23 6.88
C MET A 150 -17.32 -8.85 5.87
N GLU A 151 -17.89 -8.05 4.97
CA GLU A 151 -18.79 -8.55 3.90
C GLU A 151 -18.05 -9.49 2.92
N GLN A 152 -16.86 -9.08 2.48
CA GLN A 152 -16.02 -9.89 1.60
C GLN A 152 -15.55 -11.18 2.30
N ALA A 153 -15.24 -11.13 3.58
CA ALA A 153 -14.86 -12.29 4.39
C ALA A 153 -16.00 -13.30 4.54
N VAL A 154 -17.23 -12.83 4.72
CA VAL A 154 -18.43 -13.68 4.71
C VAL A 154 -18.60 -14.36 3.36
N LYS A 155 -18.51 -13.60 2.26
CA LYS A 155 -18.61 -14.15 0.91
C LYS A 155 -17.50 -15.16 0.61
N PHE A 156 -16.28 -14.86 1.05
CA PHE A 156 -15.11 -15.72 0.84
C PHE A 156 -15.18 -17.02 1.63
N THR A 157 -15.59 -16.96 2.90
CA THR A 157 -15.59 -18.13 3.79
C THR A 157 -16.91 -18.91 3.78
N GLY A 158 -18.00 -18.32 3.29
CA GLY A 158 -19.36 -18.86 3.41
C GLY A 158 -19.86 -18.95 4.85
N ARG A 159 -19.22 -18.25 5.81
CA ARG A 159 -19.55 -18.27 7.24
C ARG A 159 -20.27 -16.99 7.66
N ASN A 160 -21.08 -17.10 8.70
CA ASN A 160 -21.75 -15.93 9.26
C ASN A 160 -20.73 -14.96 9.91
N PRO A 161 -21.04 -13.65 9.97
CA PRO A 161 -20.15 -12.64 10.56
C PRO A 161 -19.75 -12.95 12.01
N GLU A 162 -20.67 -13.52 12.80
CA GLU A 162 -20.41 -13.88 14.20
C GLU A 162 -19.32 -14.93 14.36
N THR A 163 -19.29 -15.94 13.48
CA THR A 163 -18.24 -16.97 13.51
C THR A 163 -16.88 -16.35 13.22
N ILE A 164 -16.81 -15.43 12.26
CA ILE A 164 -15.58 -14.71 11.92
C ILE A 164 -15.13 -13.86 13.12
N ARG A 165 -16.05 -13.12 13.78
CA ARG A 165 -15.75 -12.37 15.01
C ARG A 165 -15.25 -13.25 16.14
N LYS A 166 -15.82 -14.45 16.33
CA LYS A 166 -15.32 -15.42 17.33
C LYS A 166 -13.89 -15.88 17.01
N TRP A 167 -13.56 -16.09 15.73
CA TRP A 167 -12.20 -16.46 15.34
C TRP A 167 -11.19 -15.33 15.56
N ILE A 168 -11.61 -14.09 15.35
CA ILE A 168 -10.83 -12.89 15.65
C ILE A 168 -10.62 -12.76 17.17
N ALA A 169 -11.68 -12.86 17.96
CA ALA A 169 -11.62 -12.77 19.42
C ALA A 169 -10.76 -13.90 20.05
N ALA A 170 -10.69 -15.06 19.38
CA ALA A 170 -9.78 -16.14 19.74
C ALA A 170 -8.30 -15.86 19.39
N GLY A 171 -7.96 -14.65 18.91
CA GLY A 171 -6.60 -14.14 18.80
C GLY A 171 -5.76 -14.69 17.63
N GLY A 172 -6.36 -15.38 16.66
CA GLY A 172 -5.61 -16.01 15.56
C GLY A 172 -5.98 -15.54 14.16
N ILE A 173 -6.64 -14.38 14.05
CA ILE A 173 -6.83 -13.70 12.77
C ILE A 173 -6.39 -12.24 13.00
N PRO A 174 -5.31 -11.80 12.35
CA PRO A 174 -4.92 -10.40 12.34
C PRO A 174 -6.04 -9.53 11.76
N THR A 175 -6.25 -8.38 12.40
CA THR A 175 -7.22 -7.37 11.97
C THR A 175 -6.48 -6.09 11.65
N LEU A 176 -6.91 -5.42 10.58
CA LEU A 176 -6.49 -4.07 10.25
C LEU A 176 -7.67 -3.16 10.55
N ASP A 177 -7.46 -2.18 11.42
CA ASP A 177 -8.41 -1.11 11.68
C ASP A 177 -7.77 0.18 11.15
N ASP A 178 -8.18 0.60 9.96
CA ASP A 178 -7.69 1.82 9.32
C ASP A 178 -8.83 2.86 9.19
N ARG A 179 -8.50 4.04 8.66
CA ARG A 179 -9.48 5.12 8.47
C ARG A 179 -10.63 4.77 7.50
N TRP A 180 -10.56 3.62 6.81
CA TRP A 180 -11.50 3.17 5.78
C TRP A 180 -12.31 1.94 6.21
N GLY A 181 -11.95 1.30 7.33
CA GLY A 181 -12.81 0.37 8.06
C GLY A 181 -12.07 -0.83 8.64
N PHE A 182 -12.85 -1.72 9.27
CA PHE A 182 -12.36 -2.95 9.85
C PHE A 182 -12.17 -4.03 8.78
N MET A 183 -10.93 -4.48 8.60
CA MET A 183 -10.55 -5.51 7.62
C MET A 183 -9.85 -6.69 8.29
N VAL A 184 -9.95 -7.87 7.65
CA VAL A 184 -9.48 -9.15 8.18
C VAL A 184 -8.57 -9.86 7.18
N SER A 185 -7.51 -10.50 7.67
CA SER A 185 -6.55 -11.21 6.81
C SER A 185 -7.16 -12.45 6.16
N ARG A 186 -7.13 -12.49 4.82
CA ARG A 186 -7.61 -13.59 3.97
C ARG A 186 -6.81 -14.86 4.17
N GLU A 187 -5.48 -14.77 4.22
CA GLU A 187 -4.60 -15.92 4.47
C GLU A 187 -4.97 -16.61 5.79
N HIS A 188 -5.14 -15.84 6.85
CA HIS A 188 -5.47 -16.37 8.17
C HIS A 188 -6.91 -16.92 8.23
N LEU A 189 -7.85 -16.32 7.47
CA LEU A 189 -9.17 -16.90 7.27
C LEU A 189 -9.09 -18.26 6.57
N ASN A 190 -8.24 -18.40 5.54
CA ASN A 190 -7.99 -19.67 4.85
C ASN A 190 -7.45 -20.74 5.80
N ILE A 191 -6.46 -20.40 6.63
CA ILE A 191 -5.89 -21.31 7.63
C ILE A 191 -6.97 -21.76 8.63
N ARG A 192 -7.81 -20.82 9.11
CA ARG A 192 -8.91 -21.14 10.03
C ARG A 192 -9.95 -22.07 9.39
N MET A 193 -10.28 -21.85 8.12
CA MET A 193 -11.17 -22.76 7.38
C MET A 193 -10.57 -24.17 7.26
N ALA A 194 -9.28 -24.29 6.95
CA ALA A 194 -8.59 -25.57 6.85
C ALA A 194 -8.59 -26.31 8.21
N ILE A 195 -8.31 -25.61 9.31
CA ILE A 195 -8.36 -26.18 10.66
C ILE A 195 -9.79 -26.66 11.01
N ALA A 196 -10.80 -25.84 10.72
CA ALA A 196 -12.19 -26.19 10.97
C ALA A 196 -12.61 -27.44 10.18
N TYR A 197 -12.18 -27.55 8.92
CA TYR A 197 -12.41 -28.72 8.09
C TYR A 197 -11.72 -29.98 8.64
N ALA A 198 -10.44 -29.86 9.02
CA ALA A 198 -9.68 -30.97 9.62
C ALA A 198 -10.30 -31.47 10.94
N ASN A 199 -10.76 -30.56 11.80
CA ASN A 199 -11.45 -30.93 13.05
C ASN A 199 -12.77 -31.66 12.79
N ARG A 200 -13.53 -31.25 11.78
CA ARG A 200 -14.76 -31.94 11.38
C ARG A 200 -14.49 -33.37 10.92
N LEU A 201 -13.45 -33.58 10.11
CA LEU A 201 -13.05 -34.91 9.65
C LEU A 201 -12.62 -35.81 10.81
N ARG A 202 -11.81 -35.29 11.74
CA ARG A 202 -11.40 -36.03 12.96
C ARG A 202 -12.59 -36.42 13.82
N GLY A 203 -13.53 -35.49 14.05
CA GLY A 203 -14.76 -35.77 14.78
C GLY A 203 -15.62 -36.86 14.14
N ALA A 204 -15.79 -36.81 12.81
CA ALA A 204 -16.54 -37.83 12.07
C ALA A 204 -15.87 -39.22 12.16
N ARG A 205 -14.54 -39.28 12.11
CA ARG A 205 -13.78 -40.52 12.28
C ARG A 205 -13.96 -41.11 13.68
N MET A 206 -13.78 -40.32 14.73
CA MET A 206 -13.97 -40.78 16.12
C MET A 206 -15.42 -41.24 16.39
N ALA A 207 -16.41 -40.58 15.79
CA ALA A 207 -17.81 -40.99 15.91
C ALA A 207 -18.08 -42.35 15.23
N ARG A 208 -17.42 -42.63 14.10
CA ARG A 208 -17.49 -43.95 13.44
C ARG A 208 -16.80 -45.03 14.26
N GLU A 209 -15.60 -44.76 14.77
CA GLU A 209 -14.86 -45.70 15.63
C GLU A 209 -15.64 -46.05 16.90
N LYS A 210 -16.27 -45.06 17.57
CA LYS A 210 -17.15 -45.30 18.73
C LYS A 210 -18.41 -46.10 18.40
N ARG A 211 -18.96 -45.97 17.20
CA ARG A 211 -20.12 -46.78 16.77
C ARG A 211 -19.72 -48.24 16.52
N ASN A 212 -18.56 -48.46 15.90
CA ASN A 212 -18.06 -49.81 15.64
C ASN A 212 -17.69 -50.53 16.94
N ASN A 213 -17.08 -49.84 17.90
CA ASN A 213 -16.74 -50.41 19.21
C ASN A 213 -17.96 -50.65 20.13
N LYS A 214 -19.13 -50.10 19.81
CA LYS A 214 -20.40 -50.41 20.50
C LYS A 214 -21.17 -51.56 19.87
N ALA A 215 -20.80 -51.94 18.64
CA ALA A 215 -21.45 -53.00 17.87
C ALA A 215 -20.65 -54.33 17.92
N ALA A 216 -19.43 -54.29 18.44
CA ALA A 216 -18.61 -55.46 18.81
C ALA A 216 -18.78 -55.75 20.31
#